data_AF-A0A349HPL5-F1
#
_entry.id   AF-A0A349HPL5-F1
#
_cell.length_a   1.000
_cell.length_b   1.000
_cell.length_c   1.000
_cell.angle_alpha   90.00
_cell.angle_beta   90.00
_cell.angle_gamma   90.00
#
_symmetry.space_group_name_H-M   'P 1'
#
loop_
_entity.id
_entity.type
_entity.pdbx_description
1 polymer ?
#
loop_
_entity_poly.entity_id
_entity_poly.type
_entity_poly.pdbx_seq_one_letter_code
_entity_poly.pdbx_strand_id
1 'polypeptide(L)'
;REDIKSIGRSTTLPNDITDIEDAKAILMELSDDIGMTARESGKKGNTVQITIKYSTFNTITRQMTISPTCNIKDIYAAGVKLLERNWSNEPVRLLGISLSGFQNESEQISLFQLDKNEAKGDEKIDNLEDTILKIRKKYGADIIKPGIPHKKE
;
A
#
# COMPACT_ATOMS: atom_id res chain seq x y z
N ARG A 1 16.49 -19.74 1.44
CA ARG A 1 15.51 -18.81 2.05
C ARG A 1 14.29 -18.87 1.15
N GLU A 2 13.08 -19.05 1.69
CA GLU A 2 11.87 -19.00 0.87
C GLU A 2 11.75 -17.62 0.24
N ASP A 3 11.44 -17.58 -1.06
CA ASP A 3 11.14 -16.34 -1.75
C ASP A 3 9.84 -15.75 -1.22
N ILE A 4 9.88 -14.47 -0.84
CA ILE A 4 8.70 -13.74 -0.37
C ILE A 4 7.70 -13.67 -1.52
N LYS A 5 6.50 -14.27 -1.33
CA LYS A 5 5.43 -14.31 -2.33
C LYS A 5 4.44 -13.14 -2.22
N SER A 6 4.29 -12.58 -1.03
CA SER A 6 3.45 -11.42 -0.74
C SER A 6 3.93 -10.69 0.51
N ILE A 7 3.60 -9.41 0.61
CA ILE A 7 3.83 -8.56 1.78
C ILE A 7 2.48 -7.94 2.13
N GLY A 8 1.96 -8.23 3.32
CA GLY A 8 0.64 -7.75 3.73
C GLY A 8 0.57 -7.39 5.20
N ARG A 9 -0.29 -6.43 5.52
CA ARG A 9 -0.62 -5.99 6.87
C ARG A 9 -2.13 -5.85 7.02
N SER A 10 -2.61 -6.11 8.22
CA SER A 10 -4.01 -5.89 8.59
C SER A 10 -4.08 -5.43 10.03
N THR A 11 -5.05 -4.58 10.33
CA THR A 11 -5.30 -4.14 11.70
C THR A 11 -6.72 -4.46 12.12
N THR A 12 -6.86 -4.99 13.34
CA THR A 12 -8.18 -5.12 13.99
C THR A 12 -8.45 -3.82 14.72
N LEU A 13 -9.58 -3.20 14.41
CA LEU A 13 -9.89 -1.86 14.89
C LEU A 13 -10.44 -1.93 16.32
N PRO A 14 -10.09 -0.94 17.19
CA PRO A 14 -10.59 -0.90 18.56
C PRO A 14 -12.10 -0.67 18.60
N ASN A 15 -12.61 0.10 17.65
CA ASN A 15 -14.03 0.32 17.40
C ASN A 15 -14.30 0.08 15.92
N ASP A 16 -15.50 -0.40 15.60
CA ASP A 16 -15.88 -0.63 14.20
C ASP A 16 -16.05 0.72 13.50
N ILE A 17 -15.47 0.88 12.31
CA ILE A 17 -15.52 2.13 11.55
C ILE A 17 -16.71 2.14 10.59
N THR A 18 -17.35 3.30 10.47
CA THR A 18 -18.48 3.53 9.57
C THR A 18 -18.23 4.67 8.59
N ASP A 19 -17.19 5.47 8.79
CA ASP A 19 -16.77 6.53 7.86
C ASP A 19 -15.69 6.00 6.91
N ILE A 20 -15.86 6.29 5.63
CA ILE A 20 -14.91 5.91 4.59
C ILE A 20 -13.58 6.65 4.70
N GLU A 21 -13.59 7.87 5.21
CA GLU A 21 -12.36 8.65 5.40
C GLU A 21 -11.47 8.04 6.51
N ASP A 22 -12.07 7.48 7.56
CA ASP A 22 -11.33 6.75 8.60
C ASP A 22 -10.67 5.48 8.04
N ALA A 23 -11.38 4.74 7.18
CA ALA A 23 -10.79 3.57 6.53
C ALA A 23 -9.66 3.95 5.57
N LYS A 24 -9.78 5.09 4.85
CA LYS A 24 -8.71 5.63 4.01
C LYS A 24 -7.49 5.99 4.86
N ALA A 25 -7.68 6.60 6.02
CA ALA A 25 -6.59 6.87 6.96
C ALA A 25 -5.85 5.59 7.37
N ILE A 26 -6.60 4.53 7.74
CA ILE A 26 -6.02 3.22 8.08
C ILE A 26 -5.30 2.60 6.87
N LEU A 27 -5.88 2.68 5.67
CA LEU A 27 -5.21 2.20 4.46
C LEU A 27 -3.90 2.94 4.18
N MET A 28 -3.81 4.24 4.47
CA MET A 28 -2.57 5.00 4.31
C MET A 28 -1.48 4.45 5.22
N GLU A 29 -1.78 4.20 6.50
CA GLU A 29 -0.83 3.62 7.45
C GLU A 29 -0.36 2.23 6.98
N LEU A 30 -1.31 1.36 6.64
CA LEU A 30 -0.97 0.01 6.19
C LEU A 30 -0.19 0.04 4.87
N SER A 31 -0.47 0.98 3.96
CA SER A 31 0.26 1.15 2.70
C SER A 31 1.70 1.62 2.94
N ASP A 32 1.93 2.54 3.89
CA ASP A 32 3.27 2.98 4.28
C ASP A 32 4.10 1.79 4.78
N ASP A 33 3.53 0.97 5.65
CA ASP A 33 4.18 -0.22 6.20
C ASP A 33 4.56 -1.23 5.10
N ILE A 34 3.62 -1.60 4.23
CA ILE A 34 3.89 -2.61 3.19
C ILE A 34 4.82 -2.07 2.09
N GLY A 35 4.69 -0.78 1.73
CA GLY A 35 5.57 -0.13 0.75
C GLY A 35 7.02 -0.06 1.25
N MET A 36 7.22 0.32 2.51
CA MET A 36 8.54 0.33 3.14
C MET A 36 9.12 -1.08 3.24
N THR A 37 8.33 -2.06 3.66
CA THR A 37 8.78 -3.47 3.72
C THR A 37 9.17 -4.01 2.35
N ALA A 38 8.39 -3.69 1.30
CA ALA A 38 8.69 -4.07 -0.08
C ALA A 38 9.99 -3.43 -0.57
N ARG A 39 10.17 -2.13 -0.31
CA ARG A 39 11.40 -1.40 -0.65
C ARG A 39 12.62 -1.96 0.08
N GLU A 40 12.52 -2.25 1.37
CA GLU A 40 13.60 -2.90 2.13
C GLU A 40 14.00 -4.27 1.59
N SER A 41 13.02 -4.99 1.05
CA SER A 41 13.21 -6.29 0.43
C SER A 41 13.66 -6.22 -1.04
N GLY A 42 13.79 -5.02 -1.61
CA GLY A 42 14.10 -4.83 -3.03
C GLY A 42 13.04 -5.39 -3.97
N LYS A 43 11.77 -5.42 -3.54
CA LYS A 43 10.65 -6.02 -4.29
C LYS A 43 9.72 -4.93 -4.82
N LYS A 44 9.32 -5.05 -6.08
CA LYS A 44 8.20 -4.30 -6.69
C LYS A 44 7.10 -5.29 -7.05
N GLY A 45 5.88 -5.04 -6.59
CA GLY A 45 4.72 -5.92 -6.81
C GLY A 45 3.71 -5.27 -7.73
N ASN A 46 2.97 -6.08 -8.48
CA ASN A 46 1.98 -5.60 -9.45
C ASN A 46 0.53 -5.86 -9.01
N THR A 47 0.31 -6.51 -7.87
CA THR A 47 -1.03 -6.88 -7.43
C THR A 47 -1.28 -6.31 -6.04
N VAL A 48 -2.28 -5.43 -5.93
CA VAL A 48 -2.75 -4.87 -4.67
C VAL A 48 -4.08 -5.53 -4.31
N GLN A 49 -4.17 -6.04 -3.09
CA GLN A 49 -5.37 -6.67 -2.55
C GLN A 49 -5.75 -5.99 -1.24
N ILE A 50 -7.05 -5.74 -1.03
CA ILE A 50 -7.60 -5.36 0.26
C ILE A 50 -8.43 -6.50 0.85
N THR A 51 -8.50 -6.52 2.17
CA THR A 51 -9.39 -7.38 2.95
C THR A 51 -10.22 -6.51 3.88
N ILE A 52 -11.55 -6.63 3.79
CA ILE A 52 -12.50 -5.93 4.64
C ILE A 52 -13.28 -6.99 5.41
N LYS A 53 -13.19 -6.95 6.74
CA LYS A 53 -14.02 -7.79 7.62
C LYS A 53 -15.01 -6.89 8.34
N TYR A 54 -16.29 -7.18 8.15
CA TYR A 54 -17.39 -6.47 8.77
C TYR A 54 -17.66 -6.97 10.19
N SER A 55 -18.39 -6.18 10.98
CA SER A 55 -18.82 -6.56 12.34
C SER A 55 -19.75 -7.77 12.36
N THR A 56 -20.41 -8.06 11.23
CA THR A 56 -21.19 -9.28 10.98
C THR A 56 -20.30 -10.52 10.78
N PHE A 57 -18.98 -10.39 10.91
CA PHE A 57 -17.94 -11.40 10.63
C PHE A 57 -17.84 -11.85 9.17
N ASN A 58 -18.63 -11.25 8.28
CA ASN A 58 -18.48 -11.40 6.85
C ASN A 58 -17.17 -10.76 6.38
N THR A 59 -16.42 -11.47 5.53
CA THR A 59 -15.15 -10.99 4.99
C THR A 59 -15.22 -10.93 3.48
N ILE A 60 -14.77 -9.81 2.91
CA ILE A 60 -14.56 -9.66 1.47
C ILE A 60 -13.09 -9.38 1.18
N THR A 61 -12.62 -9.98 0.09
CA THR A 61 -11.27 -9.76 -0.43
C THR A 61 -11.39 -9.35 -1.88
N ARG A 62 -10.67 -8.29 -2.25
CA ARG A 62 -10.69 -7.72 -3.60
C ARG A 62 -9.29 -7.32 -3.99
N GLN A 63 -8.94 -7.53 -5.25
CA GLN A 63 -7.62 -7.22 -5.77
C GLN A 63 -7.71 -6.53 -7.12
N MET A 64 -6.66 -5.78 -7.46
CA MET A 64 -6.43 -5.26 -8.80
C MET A 64 -4.95 -5.35 -9.16
N THR A 65 -4.71 -5.46 -10.47
CA THR A 65 -3.36 -5.40 -11.03
C THR A 65 -3.03 -3.96 -11.42
N ILE A 66 -1.84 -3.51 -11.06
CA ILE A 66 -1.26 -2.20 -11.35
C ILE A 66 0.17 -2.39 -11.90
N SER A 67 0.79 -1.31 -12.38
CA SER A 67 2.21 -1.34 -12.74
C SER A 67 3.07 -1.77 -11.55
N PRO A 68 4.12 -2.60 -11.74
CA PRO A 68 4.98 -3.04 -10.64
C PRO A 68 5.55 -1.87 -9.84
N THR A 69 5.24 -1.81 -8.55
CA THR A 69 5.60 -0.68 -7.69
C THR A 69 5.93 -1.13 -6.27
N CYS A 70 6.69 -0.31 -5.57
CA CYS A 70 6.81 -0.33 -4.11
C CYS A 70 6.44 1.03 -3.50
N ASN A 71 5.92 1.95 -4.33
CA ASN A 71 5.60 3.30 -3.92
C ASN A 71 4.30 3.35 -3.12
N ILE A 72 4.36 4.04 -1.99
CA ILE A 72 3.26 4.08 -1.02
C ILE A 72 2.01 4.68 -1.65
N LYS A 73 2.19 5.73 -2.46
CA LYS A 73 1.09 6.43 -3.14
C LYS A 73 0.31 5.54 -4.10
N ASP A 74 1.00 4.71 -4.87
CA ASP A 74 0.36 3.83 -5.86
C ASP A 74 -0.43 2.72 -5.17
N ILE A 75 0.19 2.11 -4.15
CA ILE A 75 -0.42 1.07 -3.32
C ILE A 75 -1.67 1.61 -2.64
N TYR A 76 -1.56 2.79 -2.01
CA TYR A 76 -2.67 3.49 -1.36
C TYR A 76 -3.79 3.80 -2.36
N ALA A 77 -3.46 4.41 -3.51
CA ALA A 77 -4.47 4.77 -4.52
C ALA A 77 -5.21 3.54 -5.06
N ALA A 78 -4.52 2.42 -5.27
CA ALA A 78 -5.15 1.16 -5.64
C ALA A 78 -6.05 0.61 -4.52
N GLY A 79 -5.58 0.64 -3.27
CA GLY A 79 -6.34 0.23 -2.09
C GLY A 79 -7.63 1.05 -1.91
N VAL A 80 -7.56 2.37 -2.05
CA VAL A 80 -8.73 3.27 -1.98
C VAL A 80 -9.73 2.97 -3.08
N LYS A 81 -9.29 2.78 -4.33
CA LYS A 81 -10.18 2.39 -5.43
C LYS A 81 -10.90 1.07 -5.16
N LEU A 82 -10.21 0.09 -4.56
CA LEU A 82 -10.84 -1.17 -4.17
C LEU A 82 -11.84 -0.97 -3.04
N LEU A 83 -11.51 -0.14 -2.04
CA LEU A 83 -12.36 0.15 -0.90
C LEU A 83 -13.66 0.83 -1.34
N GLU A 84 -13.55 1.95 -2.07
CA GLU A 84 -14.70 2.74 -2.54
C GLU A 84 -15.66 1.94 -3.42
N ARG A 85 -15.15 0.98 -4.20
CA ARG A 85 -15.97 0.14 -5.08
C ARG A 85 -16.68 -1.02 -4.38
N ASN A 86 -16.17 -1.47 -3.23
CA ASN A 86 -16.58 -2.75 -2.64
C ASN A 86 -17.09 -2.65 -1.21
N TRP A 87 -17.02 -1.48 -0.58
CA TRP A 87 -17.61 -1.28 0.73
C TRP A 87 -19.14 -1.20 0.62
N SER A 88 -19.84 -2.05 1.37
CA SER A 88 -21.30 -2.06 1.52
C SER A 88 -21.87 -1.01 2.48
N ASN A 89 -21.07 -0.03 2.95
CA ASN A 89 -21.40 0.88 4.05
C ASN A 89 -21.74 0.19 5.40
N GLU A 90 -21.44 -1.11 5.54
CA GLU A 90 -21.53 -1.82 6.81
C GLU A 90 -20.33 -1.49 7.71
N PRO A 91 -20.49 -1.51 9.05
CA PRO A 91 -19.39 -1.30 9.98
C PRO A 91 -18.24 -2.27 9.76
N VAL A 92 -17.02 -1.73 9.63
CA VAL A 92 -15.79 -2.49 9.37
C VAL A 92 -15.03 -2.70 10.67
N ARG A 93 -14.66 -3.94 10.97
CA ARG A 93 -13.94 -4.35 12.17
C ARG A 93 -12.45 -4.60 11.93
N LEU A 94 -12.10 -5.02 10.72
CA LEU A 94 -10.70 -5.21 10.32
C LEU A 94 -10.52 -4.78 8.87
N LEU A 95 -9.40 -4.09 8.63
CA LEU A 95 -8.96 -3.67 7.32
C LEU A 95 -7.54 -4.17 7.09
N GLY A 96 -7.30 -4.72 5.90
CA GLY A 96 -5.99 -5.20 5.49
C GLY A 96 -5.68 -4.82 4.05
N ILE A 97 -4.39 -4.71 3.76
CA ILE A 97 -3.85 -4.50 2.43
C ILE A 97 -2.60 -5.37 2.23
N SER A 98 -2.43 -5.88 1.02
CA SER A 98 -1.26 -6.66 0.65
C SER A 98 -0.80 -6.37 -0.77
N LEU A 99 0.51 -6.42 -0.96
CA LEU A 99 1.20 -6.35 -2.24
C LEU A 99 1.76 -7.74 -2.59
N SER A 100 1.54 -8.18 -3.82
CA SER A 100 2.03 -9.46 -4.35
C SER A 100 2.35 -9.34 -5.84
N GLY A 101 2.66 -10.48 -6.47
CA GLY A 101 3.08 -10.51 -7.87
C GLY A 101 4.46 -9.87 -8.07
N PHE A 102 5.37 -10.17 -7.14
CA PHE A 102 6.76 -9.73 -7.24
C PHE A 102 7.41 -10.38 -8.44
N GLN A 103 7.89 -9.56 -9.38
CA GLN A 103 8.64 -10.07 -10.52
C GLN A 103 9.99 -10.62 -10.05
N ASN A 104 10.39 -11.76 -10.61
CA ASN A 104 11.79 -12.17 -10.60
C ASN A 104 12.52 -11.36 -11.67
N GLU A 105 13.80 -11.04 -11.47
CA GLU A 105 14.64 -10.12 -12.27
C GLU A 105 14.79 -10.42 -13.78
N SER A 106 13.95 -11.28 -14.36
CA SER A 106 14.01 -11.76 -15.74
C SER A 106 13.13 -11.02 -16.74
N GLU A 107 12.53 -9.86 -16.42
CA GLU A 107 11.76 -9.09 -17.41
C GLU A 107 12.56 -7.99 -18.11
N GLN A 108 12.75 -8.23 -19.40
CA GLN A 108 13.33 -7.40 -20.44
C GLN A 108 12.82 -5.95 -20.42
N ILE A 109 13.76 -5.00 -20.40
CA ILE A 109 13.49 -3.57 -20.53
C ILE A 109 12.77 -3.33 -21.86
N SER A 110 11.48 -3.02 -21.81
CA SER A 110 10.73 -2.60 -23.00
C SER A 110 11.27 -1.24 -23.45
N LEU A 111 11.87 -1.19 -24.64
CA LEU A 111 12.46 0.01 -25.26
C LEU A 111 11.45 1.16 -25.45
N PHE A 112 10.16 0.90 -25.22
CA PHE A 112 9.04 1.80 -25.49
C PHE A 112 8.52 2.55 -24.25
N GLN A 113 9.06 2.32 -23.04
CA GLN A 113 8.69 3.08 -21.82
C GLN A 113 9.46 4.41 -21.65
N LEU A 114 10.20 4.85 -22.68
CA LEU A 114 11.00 6.08 -22.68
C LEU A 114 10.16 7.36 -22.91
N ASP A 115 8.97 7.47 -22.32
CA ASP A 115 8.39 8.79 -22.08
C ASP A 115 9.17 9.44 -20.93
N LYS A 116 10.25 10.16 -21.30
CA LYS A 116 11.24 10.78 -20.41
C LYS A 116 10.67 11.66 -19.30
N ASN A 117 9.39 12.03 -19.36
CA ASN A 117 8.72 12.82 -18.33
C ASN A 117 8.11 11.97 -17.21
N GLU A 118 7.51 10.80 -17.51
CA GLU A 118 6.97 9.89 -16.49
C GLU A 118 8.10 9.18 -15.74
N ALA A 119 9.11 8.68 -16.46
CA ALA A 119 10.30 8.06 -15.85
C ALA A 119 11.03 8.98 -14.86
N LYS A 120 11.11 10.29 -15.16
CA LYS A 120 11.71 11.28 -14.25
C LYS A 120 10.86 11.57 -13.02
N GLY A 121 9.54 11.40 -13.09
CA GLY A 121 8.63 11.54 -11.96
C GLY A 121 8.84 10.41 -10.97
N ASP A 122 8.83 9.17 -11.48
CA ASP A 122 9.01 7.95 -10.69
C ASP A 122 10.40 7.90 -10.05
N GLU A 123 11.47 8.22 -10.78
CA GLU A 123 12.82 8.27 -10.21
C GLU A 123 12.94 9.26 -9.04
N LYS A 124 12.25 10.41 -9.10
CA LYS A 124 12.25 11.38 -8.00
C LYS A 124 11.50 10.87 -6.78
N ILE A 125 10.37 10.20 -6.99
CA ILE A 125 9.58 9.60 -5.92
C ILE A 125 10.35 8.46 -5.26
N ASP A 126 10.95 7.58 -6.05
CA ASP A 126 11.79 6.47 -5.56
C ASP A 126 12.96 7.01 -4.72
N ASN A 127 13.69 8.03 -5.20
CA ASN A 127 14.78 8.67 -4.46
C ASN A 127 14.33 9.32 -3.13
N LEU A 128 13.14 9.93 -3.12
CA LEU A 128 12.56 10.52 -1.93
C LEU A 128 12.24 9.44 -0.89
N GLU A 129 11.53 8.40 -1.30
CA GLU A 129 11.15 7.30 -0.40
C GLU A 129 12.36 6.50 0.08
N ASP A 130 13.40 6.34 -0.74
CA ASP A 130 14.70 5.78 -0.33
C ASP A 130 15.40 6.62 0.72
N THR A 131 15.31 7.94 0.62
CA THR A 131 15.86 8.87 1.62
C THR A 131 15.09 8.78 2.93
N ILE A 132 13.75 8.72 2.87
CA ILE A 132 12.91 8.50 4.05
C ILE A 132 13.27 7.17 4.71
N LEU A 133 13.45 6.10 3.92
CA LEU A 133 13.85 4.80 4.43
C LEU A 133 15.20 4.85 5.15
N LYS A 134 16.21 5.51 4.58
CA LYS A 134 17.53 5.70 5.22
C LYS A 134 17.42 6.42 6.56
N ILE A 135 16.58 7.46 6.63
CA ILE A 135 16.34 8.21 7.87
C ILE A 135 15.66 7.31 8.91
N ARG A 136 14.59 6.59 8.53
CA ARG A 136 13.87 5.68 9.43
C ARG A 136 14.76 4.53 9.94
N LYS A 137 15.65 4.00 9.10
CA LYS A 137 16.65 2.99 9.51
C LYS A 137 17.65 3.52 10.56
N LYS A 138 18.00 4.81 10.49
CA LYS A 138 18.98 5.42 11.40
C LYS A 138 18.37 5.89 12.73
N TYR A 139 17.15 6.42 12.70
CA TYR A 139 16.55 7.11 13.85
C TYR A 139 15.24 6.49 14.35
N GLY A 140 14.77 5.41 13.72
CA GLY A 140 13.50 4.75 14.04
C GLY A 140 12.36 5.17 13.12
N ALA A 141 11.34 4.31 13.03
CA ALA A 141 10.20 4.49 12.12
C ALA A 141 9.29 5.67 12.50
N ASP A 142 9.28 6.07 13.77
CA ASP A 142 8.38 7.12 14.27
C ASP A 142 8.79 8.55 13.90
N ILE A 143 10.01 8.76 13.36
CA ILE A 143 10.54 10.10 13.12
C ILE A 143 9.90 10.81 11.91
N ILE A 144 9.44 10.05 10.92
CA ILE A 144 8.74 10.56 9.73
C ILE A 144 7.55 9.65 9.48
N LYS A 145 6.33 10.19 9.53
CA LYS A 145 5.09 9.47 9.21
C LYS A 145 4.36 10.14 8.05
N PRO A 146 3.60 9.37 7.24
CA PRO A 146 2.73 9.95 6.23
C PRO A 146 1.70 10.87 6.89
N GLY A 147 1.35 11.95 6.20
CA GLY A 147 0.27 12.84 6.65
C GLY A 147 -1.08 12.14 6.49
N ILE A 148 -1.77 11.90 7.60
CA ILE A 148 -3.11 11.34 7.61
C ILE A 148 -4.10 12.49 7.76
N PRO A 149 -4.95 12.76 6.76
CA PRO A 149 -6.00 13.77 6.90
C PRO A 149 -7.05 13.25 7.89
N HIS A 150 -6.92 13.62 9.16
CA HIS A 150 -7.97 13.40 10.16
C HIS A 150 -8.97 14.54 10.09
N LYS A 151 -10.26 14.21 9.96
CA LYS A 151 -11.31 15.19 10.16
C LYS A 151 -11.30 15.57 11.64
N LYS A 152 -10.96 16.83 11.96
CA LYS A 152 -11.24 17.36 13.30
C LYS A 152 -12.76 17.45 13.42
N GLU A 153 -13.32 16.77 14.41
CA GLU A 153 -14.65 17.07 14.95
C GLU A 153 -14.73 18.54 15.42
#